data_AF-A0A7S0QYJ8-F1
#
_entry.id   AF-A0A7S0QYJ8-F1
#
_cell.length_a   1.000
_cell.length_b   1.000
_cell.length_c   1.000
_cell.angle_alpha   90.00
_cell.angle_beta   90.00
_cell.angle_gamma   90.00
#
_symmetry.space_group_name_H-M   'P 1'
#
loop_
_entity.id
_entity.type
_entity.pdbx_description
1 polymer ?
#
loop_
_entity_poly.entity_id
_entity_poly.type
_entity_poly.pdbx_seq_one_letter_code
_entity_poly.pdbx_strand_id
1 'polypeptide(L)'
;RAKALLIVVGNPLVLSQDPHWGALMRYCVRHSAYTGAALPDWLQAQLRTDPGDETNESSTAAPAVDNGMDAMLEALRKVSLTCEADYESGEAAPVDEDDYETPAWRSDL
;
A
#
# COMPACT_ATOMS: atom_id res chain seq x y z
N ARG A 1 -1.80 22.59 -8.05
CA ARG A 1 -1.48 21.14 -8.26
C ARG A 1 0.04 20.99 -8.30
N ALA A 2 0.56 19.78 -8.06
CA ALA A 2 2.00 19.53 -8.00
C ALA A 2 2.72 19.99 -9.28
N LYS A 3 3.95 20.52 -9.14
CA LYS A 3 4.77 21.04 -10.26
C LYS A 3 6.05 20.24 -10.50
N ALA A 4 6.41 19.33 -9.59
CA ALA A 4 7.68 18.59 -9.64
C ALA A 4 7.54 17.13 -9.22
N LEU A 5 6.81 16.84 -8.13
CA LEU A 5 6.61 15.47 -7.63
C LEU A 5 5.22 15.31 -7.01
N LEU A 6 4.60 14.15 -7.26
CA LEU A 6 3.36 13.72 -6.62
C LEU A 6 3.65 12.44 -5.83
N ILE A 7 3.45 12.48 -4.52
CA ILE A 7 3.47 11.31 -3.63
C ILE A 7 2.06 11.08 -3.12
N VAL A 8 1.58 9.85 -3.21
CA VAL A 8 0.29 9.42 -2.68
C VAL A 8 0.56 8.43 -1.55
N VAL A 9 0.05 8.72 -0.36
CA VAL A 9 0.14 7.83 0.82
C VAL A 9 -1.29 7.41 1.20
N GLY A 10 -1.53 6.11 1.32
CA GLY A 10 -2.83 5.59 1.73
C GLY A 10 -2.89 4.07 1.77
N ASN A 11 -4.01 3.54 2.27
CA ASN A 11 -4.23 2.10 2.37
C ASN A 11 -4.61 1.51 1.00
N PRO A 12 -3.81 0.59 0.42
CA PRO A 12 -4.09 0.02 -0.89
C PRO A 12 -5.43 -0.72 -0.94
N LEU A 13 -5.91 -1.32 0.16
CA LEU A 13 -7.21 -1.99 0.23
C LEU A 13 -8.38 -1.02 0.07
N VAL A 14 -8.22 0.22 0.54
CA VAL A 14 -9.28 1.24 0.46
C VAL A 14 -9.20 1.98 -0.86
N LEU A 15 -8.00 2.41 -1.26
CA LEU A 15 -7.79 3.14 -2.51
C LEU A 15 -8.23 2.33 -3.72
N SER A 16 -7.97 1.02 -3.71
CA SER A 16 -8.30 0.17 -4.84
C SER A 16 -9.81 -0.01 -5.03
N GLN A 17 -10.65 0.15 -4.00
CA GLN A 17 -12.11 0.04 -4.14
C GLN A 17 -12.72 1.13 -5.03
N ASP A 18 -12.08 2.30 -5.13
CA ASP A 18 -12.50 3.33 -6.07
C ASP A 18 -11.93 3.05 -7.48
N PRO A 19 -12.76 3.06 -8.54
CA PRO A 19 -12.31 2.73 -9.89
C PRO A 19 -11.19 3.64 -10.43
N HIS A 20 -11.20 4.93 -10.07
CA HIS A 20 -10.21 5.90 -10.55
C HIS A 20 -8.88 5.71 -9.83
N TRP A 21 -8.92 5.55 -8.51
CA TRP A 21 -7.73 5.23 -7.72
C TRP A 21 -7.16 3.85 -8.06
N GLY A 22 -8.00 2.85 -8.31
CA GLY A 22 -7.58 1.53 -8.79
C GLY A 22 -6.85 1.60 -10.14
N ALA A 23 -7.30 2.46 -11.07
CA ALA A 23 -6.60 2.69 -12.33
C ALA A 23 -5.23 3.36 -12.12
N LEU A 24 -5.15 4.39 -11.25
CA LEU A 24 -3.88 5.03 -10.89
C LEU A 24 -2.91 4.03 -10.24
N MET A 25 -3.40 3.19 -9.32
CA MET A 25 -2.58 2.17 -8.67
C MET A 25 -2.01 1.18 -9.70
N ARG A 26 -2.82 0.69 -10.65
CA ARG A 26 -2.33 -0.18 -11.72
C ARG A 26 -1.24 0.50 -12.57
N TYR A 27 -1.40 1.78 -12.86
CA TYR A 27 -0.38 2.57 -13.55
C TYR A 27 0.91 2.64 -12.72
N CYS A 28 0.84 3.03 -11.45
CA CYS A 28 2.01 3.10 -10.57
C CYS A 28 2.75 1.77 -10.44
N VAL A 29 2.03 0.64 -10.35
CA VAL A 29 2.65 -0.69 -10.26
C VAL A 29 3.37 -1.06 -11.56
N ARG A 30 2.76 -0.83 -12.73
CA ARG A 30 3.40 -1.10 -14.03
C ARG A 30 4.68 -0.29 -14.25
N HIS A 31 4.74 0.93 -13.72
CA HIS A 31 5.89 1.82 -13.82
C HIS A 31 6.87 1.71 -12.63
N SER A 32 6.77 0.67 -11.79
CA SER A 32 7.63 0.48 -10.61
C SER A 32 7.63 1.67 -9.62
N ALA A 33 6.57 2.47 -9.62
CA ALA A 33 6.39 3.66 -8.79
C ALA A 33 5.55 3.39 -7.53
N TYR A 34 5.07 2.15 -7.34
CA TYR A 34 4.37 1.70 -6.14
C TYR A 34 5.34 1.03 -5.16
N THR A 35 5.24 1.38 -3.88
CA THR A 35 6.01 0.75 -2.80
C THR A 35 5.20 0.73 -1.50
N GLY A 36 5.58 -0.13 -0.55
CA GLY A 36 4.91 -0.30 0.74
C GLY A 36 4.12 -1.60 0.83
N ALA A 37 2.87 -1.51 1.28
CA ALA A 37 2.03 -2.67 1.61
C ALA A 37 1.74 -3.58 0.39
N ALA A 38 1.44 -4.85 0.66
CA ALA A 38 1.02 -5.79 -0.38
C ALA A 38 -0.26 -5.32 -1.08
N LEU A 39 -0.33 -5.55 -2.39
CA LEU A 39 -1.54 -5.25 -3.16
C LEU A 39 -2.62 -6.30 -2.85
N PRO A 40 -3.91 -5.90 -2.84
CA PRO A 40 -5.00 -6.87 -2.75
C PRO A 40 -4.94 -7.91 -3.88
N ASP A 41 -5.31 -9.16 -3.57
CA ASP A 41 -5.23 -10.27 -4.54
C ASP A 41 -5.98 -10.01 -5.84
N TRP A 42 -7.15 -9.38 -5.75
CA TRP A 42 -7.96 -9.05 -6.93
C TRP A 42 -7.27 -8.00 -7.83
N LEU A 43 -6.53 -7.06 -7.23
CA LEU A 43 -5.77 -6.05 -7.98
C LEU A 43 -4.53 -6.67 -8.62
N GLN A 44 -3.88 -7.61 -7.92
CA GLN A 44 -2.79 -8.41 -8.49
C GLN A 44 -3.29 -9.25 -9.68
N ALA A 45 -4.49 -9.83 -9.59
CA ALA A 45 -5.08 -10.57 -10.69
C ALA A 45 -5.34 -9.66 -11.90
N GLN A 46 -5.90 -8.47 -11.69
CA GLN A 46 -6.13 -7.49 -12.76
C GLN A 46 -4.84 -7.07 -13.48
N LEU A 47 -3.74 -6.90 -12.74
CA LEU A 47 -2.43 -6.57 -13.31
C LEU A 47 -1.87 -7.67 -14.23
N ARG A 48 -2.25 -8.94 -14.00
CA ARG A 48 -1.83 -10.07 -14.84
C ARG A 48 -2.65 -10.18 -16.13
N THR A 49 -3.88 -9.68 -16.13
CA THR A 49 -4.85 -9.86 -17.22
C THR A 49 -4.89 -8.71 -18.22
N ASP A 50 -4.21 -7.60 -17.94
CA ASP A 50 -4.20 -6.40 -18.78
C ASP A 50 -2.98 -6.47 -19.72
N PRO A 51 -3.14 -6.91 -21.00
CA PRO A 51 -2.08 -6.73 -21.99
C PRO A 51 -1.93 -5.23 -22.14
N GLY A 52 -0.87 -4.68 -21.54
CA GLY A 52 -0.69 -3.24 -21.44
C GLY A 52 -0.92 -2.58 -22.79
N ASP A 53 -1.61 -1.45 -22.78
CA ASP A 53 -1.70 -0.54 -23.92
C ASP A 53 -0.29 -0.29 -24.47
N GLU A 54 0.07 -1.03 -25.52
CA GLU A 54 1.35 -0.96 -26.21
C GLU A 54 1.36 0.30 -27.08
N THR A 55 1.19 1.46 -26.47
CA THR A 55 1.64 2.71 -27.10
C THR A 55 3.15 2.74 -27.02
N ASN A 56 3.74 2.15 -28.06
CA ASN A 56 5.11 2.29 -28.52
C ASN A 56 5.71 3.68 -28.20
N GLU A 57 6.46 3.76 -27.10
CA GLU A 57 7.69 4.53 -27.07
C GLU A 57 8.85 3.53 -27.02
N SER A 58 9.33 3.18 -28.22
CA SER A 58 10.64 2.58 -28.46
C SER A 58 11.74 3.24 -27.62
N SER A 59 12.02 2.66 -26.45
CA SER A 59 13.34 2.63 -25.83
C SER A 59 13.52 1.26 -25.18
N THR A 60 14.01 0.33 -25.98
CA THR A 60 14.88 -0.73 -25.46
C THR A 60 16.15 -0.07 -24.93
N ALA A 61 16.07 0.30 -23.67
CA ALA A 61 17.14 0.48 -22.71
C ALA A 61 16.42 0.90 -21.45
N ALA A 62 16.68 0.25 -20.32
CA ALA A 62 16.44 0.91 -19.04
C ALA A 62 16.96 2.35 -19.19
N PRO A 63 16.11 3.38 -19.04
CA PRO A 63 16.60 4.75 -19.15
C PRO A 63 17.73 4.84 -18.14
N ALA A 64 18.89 5.34 -18.59
CA ALA A 64 20.01 5.60 -17.72
C ALA A 64 19.46 6.28 -16.47
N VAL A 65 19.46 5.50 -15.38
CA VAL A 65 18.97 5.87 -14.07
C VAL A 65 19.60 7.22 -13.76
N ASP A 66 18.80 8.28 -13.80
CA ASP A 66 19.21 9.55 -13.25
C ASP A 66 19.43 9.27 -11.77
N ASN A 67 20.71 9.19 -11.37
CA ASN A 67 21.12 8.85 -10.02
C ASN A 67 20.37 9.69 -8.95
N GLY A 68 19.86 10.88 -9.32
CA GLY A 68 19.03 11.71 -8.45
C GLY A 68 17.67 11.09 -8.08
N MET A 69 16.97 10.48 -9.04
CA MET A 69 15.64 9.91 -8.80
C MET A 69 15.73 8.57 -8.05
N ASP A 70 16.72 7.73 -8.34
CA ASP A 70 16.96 6.51 -7.56
C ASP A 70 17.46 6.82 -6.15
N ALA A 71 18.33 7.82 -5.99
CA ALA A 71 18.74 8.26 -4.66
C ALA A 71 17.55 8.83 -3.87
N MET A 72 16.63 9.52 -4.53
CA MET A 72 15.39 10.01 -3.91
C MET A 72 14.46 8.85 -3.55
N LEU A 73 14.26 7.88 -4.44
CA LEU A 73 13.45 6.68 -4.16
C LEU A 73 14.06 5.85 -3.04
N GLU A 74 15.38 5.72 -3.00
CA GLU A 74 16.12 5.05 -1.93
C GLU A 74 16.03 5.82 -0.61
N ALA A 75 16.14 7.15 -0.65
CA ALA A 75 15.90 7.99 0.53
C ALA A 75 14.46 7.84 1.03
N LEU A 76 13.47 7.76 0.15
CA LEU A 76 12.07 7.54 0.50
C LEU A 76 11.84 6.12 1.05
N ARG A 77 12.50 5.09 0.52
CA ARG A 77 12.48 3.73 1.09
C ARG A 77 13.06 3.69 2.51
N LYS A 78 14.11 4.45 2.78
CA LYS A 78 14.65 4.58 4.15
C LYS A 78 13.70 5.30 5.10
N VAL A 79 12.80 6.12 4.57
CA VAL A 79 11.69 6.77 5.31
C VAL A 79 10.47 5.85 5.39
N SER A 80 10.55 4.59 4.96
CA SER A 80 9.45 3.63 5.02
C SER A 80 8.82 3.60 6.42
N LEU A 81 7.66 4.22 6.53
CA LEU A 81 6.74 4.18 7.67
C LEU A 81 6.06 2.80 7.69
N THR A 82 6.84 1.72 7.65
CA THR A 82 6.30 0.43 8.06
C THR A 82 6.04 0.57 9.54
N CYS A 83 4.76 0.74 9.88
CA CYS A 83 4.29 0.44 11.21
C CYS A 83 4.62 -1.04 11.41
N GLU A 84 5.77 -1.34 12.01
CA GLU A 84 5.91 -2.60 12.72
C GLU A 84 4.86 -2.50 13.82
N ALA A 85 3.68 -3.03 13.54
CA ALA A 85 2.72 -3.30 14.57
C ALA A 85 3.38 -4.39 15.40
N ASP A 86 4.13 -3.97 16.40
CA ASP A 86 4.50 -4.80 17.55
C ASP A 86 3.20 -5.09 18.29
N TYR A 87 2.32 -5.89 17.68
CA TYR A 87 1.42 -6.70 18.44
C TYR A 87 2.33 -7.75 19.06
N GLU A 88 2.91 -7.42 20.21
CA GLU A 88 3.35 -8.47 21.12
C GLU A 88 2.10 -9.32 21.31
N SER A 89 2.13 -10.53 20.73
CA SER A 89 1.17 -11.58 21.01
C SER A 89 1.32 -11.90 22.49
N GLY A 90 0.74 -11.04 23.34
CA GLY A 90 0.51 -11.33 24.73
C GLY A 90 -0.31 -12.61 24.74
N GLU A 91 0.35 -13.69 25.15
CA GLU A 91 -0.23 -14.97 25.51
C GLU A 91 -1.62 -14.69 26.08
N ALA A 92 -2.67 -15.04 25.33
CA ALA A 92 -4.03 -14.84 25.77
C ALA A 92 -4.17 -15.65 27.06
N ALA A 93 -4.17 -14.95 28.19
CA ALA A 93 -4.42 -15.57 29.49
C ALA A 93 -5.72 -16.39 29.36
N PRO A 94 -5.75 -17.63 29.89
CA PRO A 94 -6.96 -18.43 29.86
C PRO A 94 -8.09 -17.59 30.45
N VAL A 95 -9.09 -17.31 29.61
CA VAL A 95 -10.27 -16.58 30.01
C VAL A 95 -11.08 -17.55 30.86
N ASP A 96 -10.95 -17.46 32.18
CA ASP A 96 -11.90 -18.09 33.09
C ASP A 96 -13.28 -17.48 32.79
N GLU A 97 -14.18 -18.29 32.23
CA GLU A 97 -15.51 -17.87 31.74
C GLU A 97 -16.44 -17.34 32.85
N ASP A 98 -16.04 -17.38 34.12
CA ASP A 98 -16.85 -16.98 35.27
C ASP A 98 -16.64 -15.53 35.72
N ASP A 99 -15.73 -14.75 35.11
CA ASP A 99 -15.42 -13.36 35.54
C ASP A 99 -15.91 -12.28 34.57
N TYR A 100 -17.03 -12.54 33.88
CA TYR A 100 -17.79 -11.50 33.17
C TYR A 100 -18.55 -10.61 34.18
N GLU A 101 -17.81 -9.87 35.01
CA GLU A 101 -18.37 -8.64 35.58
C GLU A 101 -18.59 -7.65 34.43
N THR A 102 -19.85 -7.54 34.01
CA THR A 102 -20.28 -6.54 33.02
C THR A 102 -19.78 -5.16 33.45
N PRO A 103 -18.97 -4.46 32.62
CA PRO A 103 -18.47 -3.16 32.99
C PRO A 103 -19.60 -2.16 33.18
N ALA A 104 -19.52 -1.36 34.26
CA ALA A 104 -20.57 -0.44 34.70
C ALA A 104 -21.06 0.57 33.64
N TRP A 105 -20.29 0.81 32.56
CA TRP A 105 -20.72 1.70 31.48
C TRP A 105 -21.87 1.15 30.64
N ARG A 106 -22.16 -0.16 30.73
CA ARG A 106 -23.18 -0.83 29.91
C ARG A 106 -24.60 -0.76 30.51
N SER A 107 -24.75 -0.16 31.69
CA SER A 107 -26.03 -0.08 32.42
C SER A 107 -26.90 1.14 32.07
N ASP A 108 -26.41 2.06 31.23
CA ASP A 108 -27.09 3.33 30.92
C ASP A 108 -27.64 3.41 29.47
N LEU A 109 -27.86 2.28 28.81
CA LEU A 109 -28.47 2.19 27.46
C LEU A 109 -29.85 1.51 27.49
#